data_AF-A0A9D8QXD8-F1
#
_entry.id   AF-A0A9D8QXD8-F1
#
_cell.length_a   1.000
_cell.length_b   1.000
_cell.length_c   1.000
_cell.angle_alpha   90.00
_cell.angle_beta   90.00
_cell.angle_gamma   90.00
#
_symmetry.space_group_name_H-M   'P 1'
#
loop_
_entity.id
_entity.type
_entity.pdbx_description
1 polymer ?
#
loop_
_entity_poly.entity_id
_entity_poly.type
_entity_poly.pdbx_seq_one_letter_code
_entity_poly.pdbx_strand_id
1 'polypeptide(L)'
;MDNYEKMNNATEKVENIAKTNAAAENDVFDVDEATEKEFYEEDYLKEAEAQREAAAVEKMREKEKRAELKEDRLNEKSDLRGDGGGKKRKKGGMGGWIAAVSILSAACIVLATLLIVNADGGAGYGKQLTGTVDETYYDFVNYVDSMDADMSKLLVSKDEKYKQKLLVELSTKARLAADDVARLPLKDESKFYTVKFVNQVGDYGKYLNNKLIDGLSFTKEDNETLADLYKINAGLKKELSKLTADLGVDFDFTELLSEKSNALTDKFDELESNAVDYPKLIYDGPFSDSLDTDGVKSDLGAELTLAQAQDAVRTAFDPYGVIDVKPDGEGEGVIKTYNFDCTLDSGDKLYVELSKAGGKVVLFECYKDCTGDNVGLTEAENISDDFLEHLGFKNMKAVWATESGAVAYLNYVYSINGVIVYPDMVKLTVCKERGLVSGMDAREYYMNHTLRSLPTDIITAPEAIDRVFEDLEVKTCRLAVIPLGETRETLSYEISGKYDGTTYYVYIDAKSGNEVEILKVVETTEGTLLI
;
A
#
# COMPACT_ATOMS: atom_id res chain seq x y z
N MET A 1 26.97 -47.38 -5.52
CA MET A 1 28.01 -46.35 -5.70
C MET A 1 27.37 -45.05 -6.16
N ASP A 2 26.37 -45.10 -7.05
CA ASP A 2 25.64 -43.92 -7.58
C ASP A 2 25.22 -42.83 -6.59
N ASN A 3 24.73 -43.15 -5.38
CA ASN A 3 24.31 -42.10 -4.44
C ASN A 3 25.48 -41.29 -3.84
N TYR A 4 26.69 -41.85 -3.78
CA TYR A 4 27.88 -41.12 -3.30
C TYR A 4 28.44 -40.18 -4.38
N GLU A 5 28.41 -40.60 -5.66
CA GLU A 5 28.81 -39.74 -6.78
C GLU A 5 27.81 -38.60 -7.04
N LYS A 6 26.51 -38.81 -6.74
CA LYS A 6 25.50 -37.74 -6.79
C LYS A 6 25.67 -36.70 -5.68
N MET A 7 25.95 -37.12 -4.44
CA MET A 7 26.26 -36.19 -3.35
C MET A 7 27.50 -35.35 -3.67
N ASN A 8 28.61 -35.96 -4.09
CA ASN A 8 29.83 -35.21 -4.41
C ASN A 8 29.63 -34.22 -5.58
N ASN A 9 28.88 -34.58 -6.62
CA ASN A 9 28.55 -33.65 -7.71
C ASN A 9 27.66 -32.48 -7.25
N ALA A 10 26.79 -32.68 -6.25
CA ALA A 10 26.02 -31.59 -5.66
C ALA A 10 26.93 -30.64 -4.85
N THR A 11 27.81 -31.19 -4.01
CA THR A 11 28.76 -30.39 -3.23
C THR A 11 29.75 -29.60 -4.11
N GLU A 12 30.28 -30.20 -5.17
CA GLU A 12 31.13 -29.50 -6.14
C GLU A 12 30.38 -28.41 -6.94
N LYS A 13 29.08 -28.60 -7.22
CA LYS A 13 28.26 -27.53 -7.82
C LYS A 13 28.04 -26.37 -6.85
N VAL A 14 27.71 -26.65 -5.59
CA VAL A 14 27.48 -25.63 -4.56
C VAL A 14 28.77 -24.82 -4.30
N GLU A 15 29.93 -25.47 -4.18
CA GLU A 15 31.20 -24.75 -4.04
C GLU A 15 31.53 -23.87 -5.25
N ASN A 16 31.27 -24.34 -6.48
CA ASN A 16 31.55 -23.54 -7.67
C ASN A 16 30.58 -22.36 -7.83
N ILE A 17 29.31 -22.51 -7.46
CA ILE A 17 28.36 -21.38 -7.45
C ILE A 17 28.77 -20.35 -6.39
N ALA A 18 29.12 -20.79 -5.17
CA ALA A 18 29.61 -19.89 -4.12
C ALA A 18 30.89 -19.12 -4.54
N LYS A 19 31.83 -19.79 -5.22
CA LYS A 19 33.05 -19.17 -5.75
C LYS A 19 32.80 -18.25 -6.95
N THR A 20 31.76 -18.51 -7.74
CA THR A 20 31.42 -17.66 -8.90
C THR A 20 30.67 -16.40 -8.45
N ASN A 21 29.77 -16.52 -7.46
CA ASN A 21 29.09 -15.36 -6.88
C ASN A 21 30.08 -14.44 -6.15
N ALA A 22 30.96 -15.02 -5.32
CA ALA A 22 32.03 -14.26 -4.67
C ALA A 22 33.04 -13.62 -5.64
N ALA A 23 33.10 -14.05 -6.90
CA ALA A 23 33.89 -13.39 -7.94
C ALA A 23 33.09 -12.33 -8.73
N ALA A 24 31.78 -12.52 -8.88
CA ALA A 24 30.90 -11.58 -9.59
C ALA A 24 30.55 -10.34 -8.75
N GLU A 25 30.50 -10.46 -7.42
CA GLU A 25 30.31 -9.33 -6.50
C GLU A 25 31.59 -8.47 -6.32
N ASN A 26 32.77 -8.97 -6.71
CA ASN A 26 34.06 -8.29 -6.52
C ASN A 26 34.58 -7.51 -7.74
N ASP A 27 33.87 -7.50 -8.88
CA ASP A 27 34.31 -6.81 -10.12
C ASP A 27 33.57 -5.46 -10.36
N VAL A 28 32.69 -5.05 -9.44
CA VAL A 28 32.02 -3.73 -9.42
C VAL A 28 31.91 -3.27 -7.95
N PHE A 29 32.56 -2.15 -7.60
CA PHE A 29 32.85 -1.65 -6.22
C PHE A 29 34.03 -2.33 -5.50
N ASP A 30 35.25 -2.04 -5.97
CA ASP A 30 36.48 -2.19 -5.18
C ASP A 30 36.69 -0.93 -4.30
N VAL A 31 35.97 -0.86 -3.18
CA VAL A 31 36.21 0.07 -2.07
C VAL A 31 36.29 -0.76 -0.79
N ASP A 32 37.34 -0.55 0.01
CA ASP A 32 37.78 -1.46 1.07
C ASP A 32 36.73 -1.65 2.19
N GLU A 33 35.98 -2.77 2.09
CA GLU A 33 34.81 -3.17 2.90
C GLU A 33 35.08 -3.13 4.42
N ALA A 34 36.34 -3.34 4.83
CA ALA A 34 36.74 -3.25 6.24
C ALA A 34 36.62 -1.81 6.79
N THR A 35 36.97 -0.81 5.97
CA THR A 35 36.94 0.61 6.36
C THR A 35 35.53 1.18 6.40
N GLU A 36 34.64 0.77 5.49
CA GLU A 36 33.21 1.12 5.58
C GLU A 36 32.61 0.56 6.87
N LYS A 37 32.89 -0.70 7.18
CA LYS A 37 32.31 -1.40 8.34
C LYS A 37 32.70 -0.74 9.68
N GLU A 38 33.96 -0.36 9.85
CA GLU A 38 34.40 0.40 11.04
C GLU A 38 33.76 1.80 11.10
N PHE A 39 33.59 2.47 9.95
CA PHE A 39 32.96 3.79 9.87
C PHE A 39 31.46 3.76 10.24
N TYR A 40 30.70 2.82 9.69
CA TYR A 40 29.27 2.65 9.99
C TYR A 40 29.00 2.24 11.45
N GLU A 41 29.86 1.40 12.04
CA GLU A 41 29.72 0.96 13.43
C GLU A 41 29.98 2.13 14.41
N GLU A 42 30.94 3.02 14.12
CA GLU A 42 31.21 4.20 14.95
C GLU A 42 30.09 5.27 14.86
N ASP A 43 29.49 5.48 13.67
CA ASP A 43 28.42 6.46 13.49
C ASP A 43 27.09 5.98 14.12
N TYR A 44 26.76 4.69 13.98
CA TYR A 44 25.62 4.04 14.65
C TYR A 44 25.71 4.14 16.18
N LEU A 45 26.89 3.94 16.76
CA LEU A 45 27.09 4.06 18.21
C LEU A 45 26.91 5.50 18.72
N LYS A 46 27.36 6.51 17.98
CA LYS A 46 27.15 7.94 18.31
C LYS A 46 25.69 8.32 18.24
N GLU A 47 24.99 7.87 17.21
CA GLU A 47 23.56 8.14 17.01
C GLU A 47 22.71 7.46 18.12
N ALA A 48 23.05 6.22 18.48
CA ALA A 48 22.46 5.50 19.61
C ALA A 48 22.68 6.16 20.97
N GLU A 49 23.83 6.81 21.19
CA GLU A 49 24.12 7.56 22.42
C GLU A 49 23.33 8.88 22.46
N ALA A 50 23.29 9.63 21.36
CA ALA A 50 22.54 10.89 21.24
C ALA A 50 21.03 10.69 21.46
N GLN A 51 20.42 9.67 20.84
CA GLN A 51 18.99 9.35 21.01
C GLN A 51 18.65 8.96 22.46
N ARG A 52 19.56 8.30 23.19
CA ARG A 52 19.36 7.97 24.62
C ARG A 52 19.33 9.22 25.50
N GLU A 53 20.17 10.21 25.20
CA GLU A 53 20.15 11.49 25.92
C GLU A 53 18.90 12.31 25.58
N ALA A 54 18.52 12.38 24.30
CA ALA A 54 17.31 13.07 23.84
C ALA A 54 16.02 12.49 24.48
N ALA A 55 15.84 11.17 24.43
CA ALA A 55 14.69 10.50 25.04
C ALA A 55 14.60 10.67 26.58
N ALA A 56 15.75 10.88 27.26
CA ALA A 56 15.79 11.20 28.68
C ALA A 56 15.32 12.64 28.97
N VAL A 57 15.69 13.59 28.12
CA VAL A 57 15.25 15.00 28.20
C VAL A 57 13.77 15.12 27.84
N GLU A 58 13.28 14.39 26.84
CA GLU A 58 11.87 14.44 26.44
C GLU A 58 10.95 13.87 27.53
N LYS A 59 11.30 12.75 28.17
CA LYS A 59 10.55 12.22 29.33
C LYS A 59 10.46 13.20 30.50
N MET A 60 11.43 14.11 30.65
CA MET A 60 11.36 15.19 31.64
C MET A 60 10.37 16.27 31.20
N ARG A 61 10.41 16.73 29.93
CA ARG A 61 9.48 17.74 29.39
C ARG A 61 8.04 17.23 29.30
N GLU A 62 7.82 15.96 28.94
CA GLU A 62 6.51 15.31 28.98
C GLU A 62 5.90 15.37 30.39
N LYS A 63 6.71 15.12 31.42
CA LYS A 63 6.26 15.10 32.81
C LYS A 63 5.85 16.50 33.30
N GLU A 64 6.51 17.53 32.81
CA GLU A 64 6.17 18.94 33.05
C GLU A 64 4.91 19.35 32.25
N LYS A 65 4.87 19.11 30.93
CA LYS A 65 3.67 19.33 30.09
C LYS A 65 2.43 18.61 30.66
N ARG A 66 2.56 17.38 31.17
CA ARG A 66 1.46 16.61 31.81
C ARG A 66 1.01 17.19 33.16
N ALA A 67 1.83 18.00 33.83
CA ALA A 67 1.42 18.74 35.03
C ALA A 67 0.57 19.96 34.66
N GLU A 68 1.02 20.77 33.70
CA GLU A 68 0.28 21.94 33.17
C GLU A 68 -1.07 21.51 32.55
N LEU A 69 -1.07 20.50 31.67
CA LEU A 69 -2.27 19.90 31.06
C LEU A 69 -3.25 19.26 32.06
N LYS A 70 -2.91 19.18 33.35
CA LYS A 70 -3.80 18.74 34.43
C LYS A 70 -4.39 19.92 35.20
N GLU A 71 -3.69 21.04 35.25
CA GLU A 71 -4.15 22.31 35.80
C GLU A 71 -5.13 22.99 34.83
N ASP A 72 -4.80 23.03 33.53
CA ASP A 72 -5.68 23.60 32.49
C ASP A 72 -6.99 22.82 32.34
N ARG A 73 -6.96 21.48 32.41
CA ARG A 73 -8.17 20.64 32.37
C ARG A 73 -9.11 20.81 33.57
N LEU A 74 -8.67 21.46 34.64
CA LEU A 74 -9.54 21.86 35.75
C LEU A 74 -10.24 23.19 35.46
N ASN A 75 -9.57 24.10 34.73
CA ASN A 75 -10.13 25.38 34.30
C ASN A 75 -11.07 25.22 33.10
N GLU A 76 -10.72 24.42 32.10
CA GLU A 76 -11.48 24.28 30.85
C GLU A 76 -12.87 23.62 31.05
N LYS A 77 -13.04 22.83 32.12
CA LYS A 77 -14.31 22.17 32.47
C LYS A 77 -15.40 23.12 32.99
N SER A 78 -15.11 24.39 33.29
CA SER A 78 -16.16 25.35 33.66
C SER A 78 -16.91 25.94 32.47
N ASP A 79 -16.31 25.96 31.28
CA ASP A 79 -16.70 26.93 30.25
C ASP A 79 -17.49 26.33 29.06
N LEU A 80 -17.44 25.01 28.87
CA LEU A 80 -18.04 24.33 27.70
C LEU A 80 -19.51 23.89 27.90
N ARG A 81 -20.38 24.83 28.30
CA ARG A 81 -21.86 24.68 28.27
C ARG A 81 -22.49 25.70 27.31
N GLY A 82 -22.45 25.46 25.98
CA GLY A 82 -22.97 26.43 24.99
C GLY A 82 -23.14 26.00 23.51
N ASP A 83 -24.10 25.12 23.23
CA ASP A 83 -25.07 25.09 22.09
C ASP A 83 -24.74 25.53 20.61
N GLY A 84 -24.86 24.61 19.63
CA GLY A 84 -26.03 24.61 18.68
C GLY A 84 -26.06 25.19 17.22
N GLY A 85 -25.49 24.50 16.20
CA GLY A 85 -26.07 24.08 14.86
C GLY A 85 -26.71 24.99 13.74
N GLY A 86 -26.55 24.60 12.43
CA GLY A 86 -27.71 24.49 11.46
C GLY A 86 -27.81 25.05 9.99
N LYS A 87 -27.21 24.39 8.94
CA LYS A 87 -27.75 23.90 7.59
C LYS A 87 -28.49 24.71 6.43
N LYS A 88 -28.17 24.32 5.15
CA LYS A 88 -28.91 24.26 3.79
C LYS A 88 -28.88 25.49 2.80
N ARG A 89 -28.49 25.44 1.49
CA ARG A 89 -28.93 24.79 0.17
C ARG A 89 -30.26 25.37 -0.44
N LYS A 90 -30.57 25.54 -1.77
CA LYS A 90 -30.48 24.65 -3.00
C LYS A 90 -30.99 25.27 -4.38
N LYS A 91 -30.22 25.18 -5.53
CA LYS A 91 -30.60 25.04 -7.01
C LYS A 91 -31.09 26.16 -8.00
N GLY A 92 -30.68 26.03 -9.30
CA GLY A 92 -31.27 26.58 -10.57
C GLY A 92 -30.23 27.17 -11.57
N GLY A 93 -30.30 27.20 -12.92
CA GLY A 93 -31.13 26.55 -13.99
C GLY A 93 -31.95 27.51 -14.91
N MET A 94 -32.15 27.39 -16.26
CA MET A 94 -31.55 26.63 -17.41
C MET A 94 -32.21 27.05 -18.78
N GLY A 95 -31.57 26.98 -19.98
CA GLY A 95 -32.29 27.02 -21.30
C GLY A 95 -31.60 27.58 -22.59
N GLY A 96 -31.10 26.71 -23.48
CA GLY A 96 -31.07 26.96 -24.95
C GLY A 96 -32.22 26.20 -25.64
N TRP A 97 -32.42 26.31 -26.97
CA TRP A 97 -32.95 25.21 -27.83
C TRP A 97 -33.21 25.54 -29.32
N ILE A 98 -33.64 26.76 -29.67
CA ILE A 98 -34.36 26.96 -30.97
C ILE A 98 -33.46 26.76 -32.22
N ALA A 99 -32.14 26.99 -32.12
CA ALA A 99 -31.21 26.79 -33.23
C ALA A 99 -30.92 25.30 -33.58
N ALA A 100 -31.27 24.35 -32.70
CA ALA A 100 -30.94 22.93 -32.90
C ALA A 100 -31.87 22.21 -33.92
N VAL A 101 -33.02 22.80 -34.23
CA VAL A 101 -34.13 22.09 -34.90
C VAL A 101 -33.90 21.88 -36.40
N SER A 102 -33.17 22.76 -37.07
CA SER A 102 -33.02 22.74 -38.54
C SER A 102 -31.88 21.85 -39.06
N ILE A 103 -30.84 21.62 -38.25
CA ILE A 103 -29.68 20.79 -38.62
C ILE A 103 -30.02 19.29 -38.49
N LEU A 104 -30.93 18.95 -37.57
CA LEU A 104 -31.31 17.57 -37.23
C LEU A 104 -31.88 16.77 -38.42
N SER A 105 -32.67 17.42 -39.28
CA SER A 105 -33.45 16.76 -40.33
C SER A 105 -32.63 16.03 -41.39
N ALA A 106 -31.44 16.56 -41.72
CA ALA A 106 -30.56 15.99 -42.75
C ALA A 106 -29.77 14.78 -42.23
N ALA A 107 -29.46 14.74 -40.93
CA ALA A 107 -28.73 13.62 -40.31
C ALA A 107 -29.57 12.33 -40.25
N CYS A 108 -30.88 12.46 -40.01
CA CYS A 108 -31.78 11.32 -39.82
C CYS A 108 -31.84 10.34 -41.01
N ILE A 109 -31.67 10.82 -42.24
CA ILE A 109 -31.81 9.98 -43.46
C ILE A 109 -30.54 9.11 -43.67
N VAL A 110 -29.37 9.62 -43.31
CA VAL A 110 -28.09 8.88 -43.37
C VAL A 110 -28.00 7.86 -42.23
N LEU A 111 -28.50 8.21 -41.03
CA LEU A 111 -28.59 7.29 -39.90
C LEU A 111 -29.51 6.10 -40.19
N ALA A 112 -30.64 6.30 -40.88
CA ALA A 112 -31.60 5.23 -41.18
C ALA A 112 -31.01 4.10 -42.05
N THR A 113 -30.04 4.39 -42.93
CA THR A 113 -29.40 3.36 -43.77
C THR A 113 -28.29 2.60 -43.03
N LEU A 114 -27.58 3.25 -42.10
CA LEU A 114 -26.63 2.59 -41.20
C LEU A 114 -27.33 1.73 -40.13
N LEU A 115 -28.53 2.11 -39.70
CA LEU A 115 -29.32 1.34 -38.72
C LEU A 115 -29.78 -0.02 -39.25
N ILE A 116 -30.16 -0.14 -40.53
CA ILE A 116 -30.68 -1.41 -41.08
C ILE A 116 -29.58 -2.49 -41.15
N VAL A 117 -28.33 -2.11 -41.43
CA VAL A 117 -27.19 -3.05 -41.44
C VAL A 117 -26.79 -3.46 -40.01
N ASN A 118 -27.04 -2.61 -39.02
CA ASN A 118 -26.88 -2.96 -37.60
C ASN A 118 -28.07 -3.74 -37.03
N ALA A 119 -29.28 -3.63 -37.60
CA ALA A 119 -30.50 -4.18 -37.00
C ALA A 119 -30.52 -5.71 -36.91
N ASP A 120 -30.10 -6.43 -37.97
CA ASP A 120 -30.08 -7.90 -37.99
C ASP A 120 -28.76 -8.50 -37.45
N GLY A 121 -27.69 -7.71 -37.33
CA GLY A 121 -26.42 -8.15 -36.72
C GLY A 121 -26.34 -7.86 -35.21
N GLY A 122 -26.85 -6.71 -34.78
CA GLY A 122 -26.75 -6.20 -33.41
C GLY A 122 -27.81 -6.76 -32.46
N ALA A 123 -28.98 -7.19 -32.94
CA ALA A 123 -30.05 -7.71 -32.07
C ALA A 123 -29.69 -9.06 -31.42
N GLY A 124 -28.79 -9.84 -32.03
CA GLY A 124 -28.25 -11.07 -31.44
C GLY A 124 -27.08 -10.79 -30.49
N TYR A 125 -26.07 -10.07 -30.95
CA TYR A 125 -24.88 -9.73 -30.14
C TYR A 125 -25.23 -8.86 -28.93
N GLY A 126 -26.07 -7.83 -29.10
CA GLY A 126 -26.52 -6.95 -28.03
C GLY A 126 -27.25 -7.72 -26.94
N LYS A 127 -28.23 -8.57 -27.28
CA LYS A 127 -28.95 -9.40 -26.29
C LYS A 127 -28.07 -10.42 -25.56
N GLN A 128 -26.98 -10.84 -26.19
CA GLN A 128 -26.02 -11.74 -25.56
C GLN A 128 -25.08 -10.97 -24.63
N LEU A 129 -24.72 -9.74 -24.99
CA LEU A 129 -23.92 -8.83 -24.16
C LEU A 129 -24.72 -8.32 -22.94
N THR A 130 -25.98 -7.90 -23.12
CA THR A 130 -26.86 -7.48 -22.00
C THR A 130 -27.00 -8.60 -20.98
N GLY A 131 -27.39 -9.81 -21.44
CA GLY A 131 -27.55 -10.95 -20.55
C GLY A 131 -26.30 -11.27 -19.73
N THR A 132 -25.11 -11.16 -20.32
CA THR A 132 -23.84 -11.38 -19.60
C THR A 132 -23.52 -10.28 -18.59
N VAL A 133 -23.77 -9.00 -18.90
CA VAL A 133 -23.49 -7.90 -17.95
C VAL A 133 -24.52 -7.89 -16.81
N ASP A 134 -25.80 -8.13 -17.12
CA ASP A 134 -26.86 -8.27 -16.12
C ASP A 134 -26.53 -9.42 -15.15
N GLU A 135 -26.17 -10.60 -15.67
CA GLU A 135 -25.72 -11.77 -14.91
C GLU A 135 -24.51 -11.44 -14.02
N THR A 136 -23.49 -10.78 -14.58
CA THR A 136 -22.28 -10.34 -13.84
C THR A 136 -22.62 -9.42 -12.66
N TYR A 137 -23.54 -8.45 -12.84
CA TYR A 137 -23.94 -7.57 -11.74
C TYR A 137 -24.73 -8.33 -10.67
N TYR A 138 -25.71 -9.16 -11.05
CA TYR A 138 -26.50 -9.92 -10.08
C TYR A 138 -25.65 -10.96 -9.34
N ASP A 139 -24.69 -11.60 -9.99
CA ASP A 139 -23.75 -12.52 -9.35
C ASP A 139 -22.82 -11.78 -8.37
N PHE A 140 -22.29 -10.60 -8.72
CA PHE A 140 -21.58 -9.75 -7.77
C PHE A 140 -22.43 -9.44 -6.51
N VAL A 141 -23.70 -9.02 -6.69
CA VAL A 141 -24.62 -8.78 -5.57
C VAL A 141 -24.82 -10.06 -4.73
N ASN A 142 -25.03 -11.21 -5.38
CA ASN A 142 -25.19 -12.51 -4.72
C ASN A 142 -23.93 -12.92 -3.93
N TYR A 143 -22.73 -12.63 -4.44
CA TYR A 143 -21.48 -12.91 -3.75
C TYR A 143 -21.29 -12.01 -2.53
N VAL A 144 -21.55 -10.70 -2.64
CA VAL A 144 -21.55 -9.76 -1.49
C VAL A 144 -22.58 -10.19 -0.41
N ASP A 145 -23.76 -10.64 -0.83
CA ASP A 145 -24.78 -11.22 0.07
C ASP A 145 -24.33 -12.53 0.73
N SER A 146 -23.57 -13.34 0.00
CA SER A 146 -23.03 -14.60 0.52
C SER A 146 -21.84 -14.38 1.45
N MET A 147 -21.02 -13.36 1.21
CA MET A 147 -19.94 -12.89 2.09
C MET A 147 -20.53 -12.34 3.41
N ASP A 148 -21.61 -11.55 3.34
CA ASP A 148 -22.39 -11.08 4.50
C ASP A 148 -22.89 -12.26 5.34
N ALA A 149 -23.44 -13.28 4.68
CA ALA A 149 -23.91 -14.49 5.33
C ALA A 149 -22.78 -15.32 5.97
N ASP A 150 -21.59 -15.36 5.39
CA ASP A 150 -20.47 -16.13 5.95
C ASP A 150 -19.76 -15.40 7.08
N MET A 151 -19.50 -14.10 6.95
CA MET A 151 -18.94 -13.28 8.03
C MET A 151 -19.86 -13.25 9.26
N SER A 152 -21.17 -13.10 9.06
CA SER A 152 -22.13 -13.17 10.18
C SER A 152 -22.16 -14.53 10.87
N LYS A 153 -22.01 -15.66 10.14
CA LYS A 153 -21.84 -16.99 10.74
C LYS A 153 -20.49 -17.13 11.46
N LEU A 154 -19.41 -16.59 10.91
CA LEU A 154 -18.07 -16.64 11.50
C LEU A 154 -18.00 -15.91 12.85
N LEU A 155 -18.64 -14.74 12.94
CA LEU A 155 -18.76 -13.93 14.16
C LEU A 155 -19.49 -14.64 15.32
N VAL A 156 -20.38 -15.60 15.02
CA VAL A 156 -21.15 -16.35 16.05
C VAL A 156 -20.72 -17.81 16.21
N SER A 157 -19.90 -18.34 15.29
CA SER A 157 -19.42 -19.72 15.34
C SER A 157 -18.36 -19.93 16.43
N LYS A 158 -18.39 -21.12 17.04
CA LYS A 158 -17.36 -21.62 17.96
C LYS A 158 -16.67 -22.90 17.49
N ASP A 159 -17.13 -23.50 16.39
CA ASP A 159 -16.53 -24.72 15.85
C ASP A 159 -15.48 -24.35 14.79
N GLU A 160 -14.23 -24.70 15.05
CA GLU A 160 -13.08 -24.29 14.24
C GLU A 160 -13.11 -24.93 12.84
N LYS A 161 -13.61 -26.16 12.69
CA LYS A 161 -13.75 -26.82 11.38
C LYS A 161 -14.85 -26.18 10.54
N TYR A 162 -15.94 -25.77 11.18
CA TYR A 162 -17.00 -25.00 10.53
C TYR A 162 -16.52 -23.58 10.18
N LYS A 163 -15.68 -22.95 11.01
CA LYS A 163 -15.01 -21.69 10.66
C LYS A 163 -14.10 -21.85 9.44
N GLN A 164 -13.19 -22.85 9.42
CA GLN A 164 -12.34 -23.14 8.25
C GLN A 164 -13.17 -23.27 6.97
N LYS A 165 -14.26 -24.06 7.00
CA LYS A 165 -15.17 -24.19 5.86
C LYS A 165 -15.74 -22.83 5.41
N LEU A 166 -16.24 -22.02 6.36
CA LEU A 166 -16.81 -20.71 6.05
C LEU A 166 -15.76 -19.71 5.53
N LEU A 167 -14.51 -19.80 5.96
CA LEU A 167 -13.43 -18.94 5.49
C LEU A 167 -13.01 -19.29 4.06
N VAL A 168 -12.90 -20.59 3.73
CA VAL A 168 -12.69 -21.03 2.34
C VAL A 168 -13.84 -20.60 1.43
N GLU A 169 -15.08 -20.71 1.90
CA GLU A 169 -16.25 -20.18 1.17
C GLU A 169 -16.17 -18.66 1.00
N LEU A 170 -15.85 -17.91 2.07
CA LEU A 170 -15.71 -16.45 2.06
C LEU A 170 -14.62 -15.99 1.07
N SER A 171 -13.42 -16.56 1.13
CA SER A 171 -12.33 -16.26 0.20
C SER A 171 -12.66 -16.60 -1.26
N THR A 172 -13.44 -17.68 -1.49
CA THR A 172 -13.90 -18.04 -2.83
C THR A 172 -14.92 -17.04 -3.36
N LYS A 173 -15.90 -16.65 -2.54
CA LYS A 173 -16.97 -15.70 -2.88
C LYS A 173 -16.41 -14.29 -3.10
N ALA A 174 -15.46 -13.87 -2.28
CA ALA A 174 -14.69 -12.65 -2.48
C ALA A 174 -13.99 -12.63 -3.85
N ARG A 175 -13.21 -13.66 -4.17
CA ARG A 175 -12.52 -13.72 -5.47
C ARG A 175 -13.50 -13.67 -6.66
N LEU A 176 -14.66 -14.32 -6.55
CA LEU A 176 -15.69 -14.29 -7.59
C LEU A 176 -16.37 -12.90 -7.70
N ALA A 177 -16.67 -12.26 -6.57
CA ALA A 177 -17.14 -10.87 -6.56
C ALA A 177 -16.11 -9.91 -7.20
N ALA A 178 -14.81 -10.10 -6.99
CA ALA A 178 -13.76 -9.30 -7.62
C ALA A 178 -13.68 -9.55 -9.14
N ASP A 179 -13.73 -10.82 -9.57
CA ASP A 179 -13.79 -11.20 -10.99
C ASP A 179 -14.98 -10.53 -11.70
N ASP A 180 -16.14 -10.46 -11.05
CA ASP A 180 -17.36 -9.89 -11.62
C ASP A 180 -17.34 -8.36 -11.64
N VAL A 181 -16.93 -7.69 -10.55
CA VAL A 181 -16.80 -6.22 -10.55
C VAL A 181 -15.82 -5.76 -11.62
N ALA A 182 -14.70 -6.45 -11.80
CA ALA A 182 -13.72 -6.12 -12.85
C ALA A 182 -14.32 -6.20 -14.26
N ARG A 183 -15.27 -7.12 -14.50
CA ARG A 183 -15.99 -7.29 -15.77
C ARG A 183 -17.14 -6.31 -15.98
N LEU A 184 -17.59 -5.59 -14.95
CA LEU A 184 -18.60 -4.56 -15.14
C LEU A 184 -18.07 -3.44 -16.05
N PRO A 185 -18.87 -2.97 -17.04
CA PRO A 185 -18.48 -1.93 -17.99
C PRO A 185 -18.56 -0.53 -17.36
N LEU A 186 -17.89 -0.36 -16.23
CA LEU A 186 -17.67 0.90 -15.52
C LEU A 186 -16.26 1.40 -15.79
N LYS A 187 -15.97 2.66 -15.42
CA LYS A 187 -14.60 3.16 -15.33
C LYS A 187 -13.82 2.40 -14.25
N ASP A 188 -12.53 2.24 -14.45
CA ASP A 188 -11.67 1.52 -13.51
C ASP A 188 -11.49 2.29 -12.19
N GLU A 189 -11.46 3.63 -12.25
CA GLU A 189 -11.55 4.53 -11.10
C GLU A 189 -12.73 4.16 -10.18
N SER A 190 -13.95 4.05 -10.73
CA SER A 190 -15.20 3.75 -10.02
C SER A 190 -15.37 2.28 -9.58
N LYS A 191 -14.44 1.40 -9.96
CA LYS A 191 -14.41 -0.01 -9.52
C LYS A 191 -13.33 -0.25 -8.47
N PHE A 192 -12.32 0.60 -8.41
CA PHE A 192 -11.06 0.38 -7.69
C PHE A 192 -11.28 0.05 -6.22
N TYR A 193 -12.04 0.86 -5.48
CA TYR A 193 -12.24 0.63 -4.05
C TYR A 193 -13.13 -0.58 -3.78
N THR A 194 -14.08 -0.87 -4.67
CA THR A 194 -14.95 -2.04 -4.55
C THR A 194 -14.16 -3.34 -4.75
N VAL A 195 -13.33 -3.43 -5.81
CA VAL A 195 -12.45 -4.59 -6.04
C VAL A 195 -11.46 -4.77 -4.88
N LYS A 196 -10.82 -3.67 -4.45
CA LYS A 196 -9.88 -3.66 -3.32
C LYS A 196 -10.52 -4.18 -2.03
N PHE A 197 -11.70 -3.67 -1.65
CA PHE A 197 -12.41 -4.12 -0.46
C PHE A 197 -12.75 -5.61 -0.52
N VAL A 198 -13.28 -6.06 -1.65
CA VAL A 198 -13.67 -7.46 -1.84
C VAL A 198 -12.46 -8.38 -1.75
N ASN A 199 -11.33 -8.01 -2.36
CA ASN A 199 -10.06 -8.73 -2.21
C ASN A 199 -9.61 -8.78 -0.74
N GLN A 200 -9.64 -7.65 -0.03
CA GLN A 200 -9.28 -7.56 1.39
C GLN A 200 -10.13 -8.51 2.26
N VAL A 201 -11.44 -8.62 2.03
CA VAL A 201 -12.29 -9.61 2.71
C VAL A 201 -11.85 -11.05 2.39
N GLY A 202 -11.49 -11.30 1.14
CA GLY A 202 -11.02 -12.60 0.68
C GLY A 202 -9.69 -13.02 1.31
N ASP A 203 -8.72 -12.11 1.35
CA ASP A 203 -7.37 -12.34 1.88
C ASP A 203 -7.37 -12.43 3.40
N TYR A 204 -8.16 -11.59 4.08
CA TYR A 204 -8.41 -11.73 5.51
C TYR A 204 -9.10 -13.07 5.85
N GLY A 205 -9.98 -13.55 4.97
CA GLY A 205 -10.53 -14.91 5.03
C GLY A 205 -9.45 -16.00 4.97
N LYS A 206 -8.45 -15.86 4.08
CA LYS A 206 -7.31 -16.80 3.97
C LYS A 206 -6.44 -16.76 5.22
N TYR A 207 -6.07 -15.57 5.69
CA TYR A 207 -5.27 -15.36 6.90
C TYR A 207 -5.90 -16.06 8.12
N LEU A 208 -7.20 -15.81 8.37
CA LEU A 208 -7.92 -16.46 9.45
C LEU A 208 -8.03 -17.99 9.26
N ASN A 209 -8.08 -18.48 8.02
CA ASN A 209 -8.13 -19.91 7.74
C ASN A 209 -6.80 -20.59 8.03
N ASN A 210 -5.69 -19.98 7.60
CA ASN A 210 -4.33 -20.46 7.87
C ASN A 210 -4.08 -20.50 9.37
N LYS A 211 -4.45 -19.45 10.10
CA LYS A 211 -4.42 -19.39 11.58
C LYS A 211 -5.12 -20.60 12.24
N LEU A 212 -6.28 -21.00 11.73
CA LEU A 212 -6.99 -22.21 12.22
C LEU A 212 -6.33 -23.53 11.77
N ILE A 213 -5.66 -23.56 10.60
CA ILE A 213 -4.89 -24.72 10.13
C ILE A 213 -3.67 -24.95 11.04
N ASP A 214 -3.02 -23.88 11.48
CA ASP A 214 -1.88 -23.88 12.41
C ASP A 214 -2.26 -24.25 13.86
N GLY A 215 -3.54 -24.53 14.11
CA GLY A 215 -4.06 -24.87 15.45
C GLY A 215 -4.19 -23.68 16.40
N LEU A 216 -4.12 -22.45 15.88
CA LEU A 216 -4.43 -21.23 16.63
C LEU A 216 -5.93 -20.92 16.53
N SER A 217 -6.45 -20.15 17.48
CA SER A 217 -7.84 -19.65 17.47
C SER A 217 -7.88 -18.17 17.13
N PHE A 218 -9.06 -17.65 16.75
CA PHE A 218 -9.26 -16.21 16.56
C PHE A 218 -9.03 -15.45 17.88
N THR A 219 -8.16 -14.45 17.83
CA THR A 219 -7.93 -13.43 18.87
C THR A 219 -9.11 -12.46 18.98
N LYS A 220 -9.08 -11.52 19.93
CA LYS A 220 -10.16 -10.53 20.07
C LYS A 220 -10.15 -9.56 18.88
N GLU A 221 -8.94 -9.16 18.51
CA GLU A 221 -8.56 -8.28 17.42
C GLU A 221 -9.01 -8.90 16.09
N ASP A 222 -8.76 -10.21 15.88
CA ASP A 222 -9.24 -10.93 14.68
C ASP A 222 -10.78 -10.83 14.52
N ASN A 223 -11.52 -10.88 15.63
CA ASN A 223 -12.99 -10.80 15.61
C ASN A 223 -13.48 -9.36 15.46
N GLU A 224 -12.70 -8.35 15.88
CA GLU A 224 -13.01 -6.93 15.70
C GLU A 224 -12.82 -6.54 14.23
N THR A 225 -11.67 -6.88 13.62
CA THR A 225 -11.42 -6.69 12.18
C THR A 225 -12.44 -7.45 11.31
N LEU A 226 -12.82 -8.68 11.68
CA LEU A 226 -13.90 -9.41 11.00
C LEU A 226 -15.25 -8.68 11.13
N ALA A 227 -15.53 -8.07 12.30
CA ALA A 227 -16.76 -7.33 12.53
C ALA A 227 -16.78 -6.00 11.76
N ASP A 228 -15.62 -5.38 11.52
CA ASP A 228 -15.50 -4.16 10.72
C ASP A 228 -15.62 -4.45 9.22
N LEU A 229 -14.94 -5.48 8.71
CA LEU A 229 -15.18 -5.98 7.35
C LEU A 229 -16.65 -6.37 7.13
N TYR A 230 -17.29 -6.98 8.13
CA TYR A 230 -18.73 -7.28 8.10
C TYR A 230 -19.59 -6.00 8.02
N LYS A 231 -19.30 -4.94 8.80
CA LYS A 231 -20.02 -3.65 8.74
C LYS A 231 -19.86 -3.00 7.36
N ILE A 232 -18.64 -3.00 6.80
CA ILE A 232 -18.35 -2.42 5.49
C ILE A 232 -19.10 -3.21 4.40
N ASN A 233 -19.06 -4.55 4.45
CA ASN A 233 -19.82 -5.41 3.52
C ASN A 233 -21.33 -5.19 3.63
N ALA A 234 -21.87 -5.01 4.84
CA ALA A 234 -23.27 -4.68 5.05
C ALA A 234 -23.64 -3.27 4.51
N GLY A 235 -22.68 -2.34 4.51
CA GLY A 235 -22.75 -1.06 3.80
C GLY A 235 -22.84 -1.25 2.29
N LEU A 236 -21.85 -1.92 1.70
CA LEU A 236 -21.79 -2.26 0.27
C LEU A 236 -23.08 -2.96 -0.19
N LYS A 237 -23.46 -4.05 0.48
CA LYS A 237 -24.72 -4.79 0.28
C LYS A 237 -25.95 -3.90 0.24
N LYS A 238 -26.06 -2.95 1.18
CA LYS A 238 -27.19 -2.04 1.30
C LYS A 238 -27.22 -1.02 0.15
N GLU A 239 -26.08 -0.49 -0.25
CA GLU A 239 -25.99 0.43 -1.39
C GLU A 239 -26.25 -0.31 -2.72
N LEU A 240 -25.72 -1.52 -2.91
CA LEU A 240 -26.05 -2.39 -4.05
C LEU A 240 -27.55 -2.79 -4.06
N SER A 241 -28.15 -3.03 -2.89
CA SER A 241 -29.59 -3.31 -2.78
C SER A 241 -30.45 -2.10 -3.18
N LYS A 242 -30.05 -0.88 -2.76
CA LYS A 242 -30.71 0.36 -3.22
C LYS A 242 -30.53 0.54 -4.72
N LEU A 243 -29.32 0.31 -5.23
CA LEU A 243 -29.00 0.45 -6.64
C LEU A 243 -29.88 -0.48 -7.48
N THR A 244 -29.95 -1.76 -7.11
CA THR A 244 -30.86 -2.75 -7.73
C THR A 244 -32.32 -2.31 -7.68
N ALA A 245 -32.77 -1.64 -6.61
CA ALA A 245 -34.13 -1.11 -6.49
C ALA A 245 -34.37 0.17 -7.31
N ASP A 246 -33.35 1.03 -7.46
CA ASP A 246 -33.41 2.28 -8.22
C ASP A 246 -33.31 2.05 -9.74
N LEU A 247 -32.59 1.01 -10.17
CA LEU A 247 -32.46 0.61 -11.58
C LEU A 247 -33.75 -0.02 -12.14
N GLY A 248 -34.40 -0.88 -11.34
CA GLY A 248 -35.63 -1.58 -11.74
C GLY A 248 -35.39 -2.87 -12.53
N VAL A 249 -36.46 -3.66 -12.71
CA VAL A 249 -36.39 -5.04 -13.24
C VAL A 249 -36.03 -5.11 -14.74
N ASP A 250 -36.24 -4.01 -15.48
CA ASP A 250 -35.99 -3.91 -16.92
C ASP A 250 -34.78 -3.02 -17.26
N PHE A 251 -33.82 -2.83 -16.34
CA PHE A 251 -32.63 -2.00 -16.60
C PHE A 251 -31.64 -2.71 -17.52
N ASP A 252 -31.22 -2.01 -18.58
CA ASP A 252 -30.24 -2.50 -19.55
C ASP A 252 -28.83 -2.05 -19.14
N PHE A 253 -28.03 -2.96 -18.60
CA PHE A 253 -26.65 -2.64 -18.19
C PHE A 253 -25.70 -2.40 -19.39
N THR A 254 -26.13 -2.51 -20.66
CA THR A 254 -25.32 -2.02 -21.79
C THR A 254 -25.48 -0.52 -22.05
N GLU A 255 -26.44 0.18 -21.42
CA GLU A 255 -26.45 1.65 -21.44
C GLU A 255 -25.17 2.24 -20.81
N LEU A 256 -24.51 1.49 -19.93
CA LEU A 256 -23.20 1.80 -19.32
C LEU A 256 -22.07 1.96 -20.33
N LEU A 257 -22.13 1.22 -21.44
CA LEU A 257 -21.16 1.30 -22.54
C LEU A 257 -21.35 2.57 -23.40
N SER A 258 -22.34 3.41 -23.08
CA SER A 258 -22.59 4.68 -23.76
C SER A 258 -22.04 5.87 -22.96
N GLU A 259 -21.48 6.86 -23.65
CA GLU A 259 -20.97 8.14 -23.08
C GLU A 259 -22.02 8.98 -22.32
N LYS A 260 -23.27 8.48 -22.18
CA LYS A 260 -24.37 9.17 -21.48
C LYS A 260 -24.69 8.57 -20.11
N SER A 261 -24.15 7.40 -19.76
CA SER A 261 -24.47 6.73 -18.50
C SER A 261 -23.52 7.11 -17.38
N ASN A 262 -23.62 8.37 -16.95
CA ASN A 262 -23.12 8.79 -15.65
C ASN A 262 -23.89 8.12 -14.51
N ALA A 263 -25.13 7.65 -14.74
CA ALA A 263 -26.03 7.27 -13.64
C ALA A 263 -25.55 6.09 -12.78
N LEU A 264 -24.86 5.09 -13.34
CA LEU A 264 -24.28 3.99 -12.53
C LEU A 264 -22.88 4.35 -12.03
N THR A 265 -22.08 5.03 -12.85
CA THR A 265 -20.75 5.53 -12.49
C THR A 265 -20.85 6.45 -11.27
N ASP A 266 -21.69 7.51 -11.33
CA ASP A 266 -22.02 8.40 -10.21
C ASP A 266 -22.55 7.65 -8.97
N LYS A 267 -23.09 6.43 -9.13
CA LYS A 267 -23.62 5.60 -8.03
C LYS A 267 -22.57 4.68 -7.41
N PHE A 268 -21.63 4.20 -8.21
CA PHE A 268 -20.41 3.57 -7.70
C PHE A 268 -19.51 4.63 -7.05
N ASP A 269 -19.35 5.81 -7.64
CA ASP A 269 -18.67 6.95 -7.02
C ASP A 269 -19.38 7.41 -5.71
N GLU A 270 -20.72 7.35 -5.64
CA GLU A 270 -21.49 7.58 -4.40
C GLU A 270 -21.29 6.44 -3.37
N LEU A 271 -21.11 5.20 -3.80
CA LEU A 271 -20.76 4.06 -2.94
C LEU A 271 -19.32 4.22 -2.37
N GLU A 272 -18.35 4.58 -3.20
CA GLU A 272 -16.96 4.80 -2.80
C GLU A 272 -16.81 6.01 -1.88
N SER A 273 -17.44 7.14 -2.21
CA SER A 273 -17.38 8.35 -1.38
C SER A 273 -18.14 8.28 -0.03
N ASN A 274 -18.98 7.25 0.18
CA ASN A 274 -19.57 6.95 1.48
C ASN A 274 -18.74 5.95 2.32
N ALA A 275 -17.72 5.32 1.74
CA ALA A 275 -16.88 4.32 2.40
C ALA A 275 -15.61 4.96 3.02
N VAL A 276 -15.81 5.99 3.84
CA VAL A 276 -14.76 6.90 4.34
C VAL A 276 -13.75 6.26 5.32
N ASP A 277 -14.05 5.07 5.85
CA ASP A 277 -13.16 4.32 6.75
C ASP A 277 -12.66 3.00 6.10
N TYR A 278 -12.05 3.08 4.92
CA TYR A 278 -11.21 1.99 4.40
C TYR A 278 -9.79 2.09 4.98
N PRO A 279 -9.21 0.99 5.49
CA PRO A 279 -7.77 0.89 5.66
C PRO A 279 -7.04 1.18 4.33
N LYS A 280 -6.04 2.07 4.38
CA LYS A 280 -5.26 2.45 3.20
C LYS A 280 -4.24 1.36 2.83
N LEU A 281 -4.67 0.35 2.07
CA LEU A 281 -3.75 -0.37 1.18
C LEU A 281 -3.61 0.41 -0.13
N ILE A 282 -2.50 1.12 -0.31
CA ILE A 282 -1.80 1.00 -1.59
C ILE A 282 -0.92 -0.24 -1.40
N TYR A 283 -0.94 -1.14 -2.38
CA TYR A 283 -0.20 -2.38 -2.30
C TYR A 283 1.25 -2.12 -2.72
N ASP A 284 2.06 -1.71 -1.74
CA ASP A 284 3.48 -1.35 -1.93
C ASP A 284 4.41 -2.52 -1.50
N GLY A 285 3.90 -3.74 -1.62
CA GLY A 285 4.59 -4.97 -1.25
C GLY A 285 3.99 -5.67 0.00
N PRO A 286 4.53 -6.84 0.35
CA PRO A 286 3.98 -7.74 1.38
C PRO A 286 4.01 -7.18 2.81
N PHE A 287 4.82 -6.15 3.05
CA PHE A 287 5.11 -5.58 4.36
C PHE A 287 4.83 -4.06 4.41
N SER A 288 4.13 -3.52 3.41
CA SER A 288 3.72 -2.11 3.39
C SER A 288 2.54 -1.82 4.34
N ASP A 289 1.85 -2.86 4.79
CA ASP A 289 0.87 -2.75 5.85
C ASP A 289 1.61 -2.56 7.18
N SER A 290 1.52 -1.33 7.69
CA SER A 290 2.21 -0.91 8.90
C SER A 290 1.90 -1.84 10.08
N LEU A 291 2.94 -2.15 10.87
CA LEU A 291 2.74 -2.63 12.24
C LEU A 291 1.81 -1.65 12.98
N ASP A 292 0.76 -2.17 13.62
CA ASP A 292 -0.10 -1.37 14.48
C ASP A 292 0.70 -1.02 15.73
N THR A 293 1.11 0.25 15.80
CA THR A 293 2.15 0.72 16.69
C THR A 293 1.56 1.69 17.70
N ASP A 294 1.91 1.49 18.98
CA ASP A 294 1.53 2.34 20.13
C ASP A 294 2.22 3.74 20.07
N GLY A 295 2.15 4.42 18.92
CA GLY A 295 2.81 5.68 18.62
C GLY A 295 4.09 5.53 17.78
N VAL A 296 4.68 6.70 17.47
CA VAL A 296 5.93 6.84 16.72
C VAL A 296 7.09 6.22 17.50
N LYS A 297 7.79 5.22 16.94
CA LYS A 297 8.99 4.63 17.56
C LYS A 297 10.27 5.46 17.34
N SER A 298 10.35 6.21 16.24
CA SER A 298 11.51 7.04 15.91
C SER A 298 11.65 8.23 16.85
N ASP A 299 12.88 8.56 17.24
CA ASP A 299 13.19 9.86 17.83
C ASP A 299 13.15 10.93 16.73
N LEU A 300 12.01 11.60 16.61
CA LEU A 300 11.87 12.75 15.71
C LEU A 300 12.54 14.01 16.28
N GLY A 301 12.89 14.05 17.57
CA GLY A 301 13.45 15.23 18.22
C GLY A 301 12.42 16.32 18.54
N ALA A 302 12.93 17.51 18.89
CA ALA A 302 12.11 18.56 19.49
C ALA A 302 11.04 19.16 18.55
N GLU A 303 9.89 19.51 19.12
CA GLU A 303 8.79 20.23 18.48
C GLU A 303 9.24 21.61 17.96
N LEU A 304 9.07 21.85 16.67
CA LEU A 304 9.37 23.09 15.97
C LEU A 304 8.20 24.09 16.04
N THR A 305 8.52 25.37 15.99
CA THR A 305 7.52 26.41 15.67
C THR A 305 7.21 26.42 14.17
N LEU A 306 6.03 26.92 13.78
CA LEU A 306 5.63 27.06 12.37
C LEU A 306 6.68 27.78 11.50
N ALA A 307 7.35 28.80 12.04
CA ALA A 307 8.40 29.51 11.31
C ALA A 307 9.64 28.62 11.04
N GLN A 308 10.07 27.85 12.04
CA GLN A 308 11.16 26.87 11.87
C GLN A 308 10.76 25.74 10.91
N ALA A 309 9.49 25.30 10.93
CA ALA A 309 8.97 24.33 9.99
C ALA A 309 8.98 24.86 8.54
N GLN A 310 8.61 26.14 8.32
CA GLN A 310 8.74 26.77 7.00
C GLN A 310 10.19 26.82 6.51
N ASP A 311 11.16 27.12 7.39
CA ASP A 311 12.59 27.13 7.04
C ASP A 311 13.14 25.72 6.79
N ALA A 312 12.63 24.70 7.50
CA ALA A 312 12.94 23.30 7.23
C ALA A 312 12.43 22.86 5.85
N VAL A 313 11.19 23.21 5.47
CA VAL A 313 10.66 22.96 4.11
C VAL A 313 11.48 23.67 3.04
N ARG A 314 11.88 24.93 3.27
CA ARG A 314 12.79 25.64 2.34
C ARG A 314 14.11 24.89 2.16
N THR A 315 14.68 24.36 3.24
CA THR A 315 15.95 23.62 3.19
C THR A 315 15.78 22.28 2.47
N ALA A 316 14.72 21.54 2.77
CA ALA A 316 14.41 20.26 2.15
C ALA A 316 14.19 20.38 0.62
N PHE A 317 13.52 21.44 0.17
CA PHE A 317 13.17 21.64 -1.24
C PHE A 317 13.96 22.78 -1.93
N ASP A 318 15.09 23.20 -1.38
CA ASP A 318 16.03 24.11 -2.06
C ASP A 318 16.52 23.56 -3.42
N PRO A 319 16.86 22.25 -3.57
CA PRO A 319 17.20 21.67 -4.88
C PRO A 319 16.08 21.74 -5.93
N TYR A 320 14.83 21.95 -5.49
CA TYR A 320 13.65 22.07 -6.35
C TYR A 320 13.37 23.53 -6.76
N GLY A 321 14.14 24.50 -6.25
CA GLY A 321 13.92 25.92 -6.51
C GLY A 321 12.69 26.49 -5.79
N VAL A 322 12.42 26.07 -4.54
CA VAL A 322 11.25 26.55 -3.79
C VAL A 322 11.37 28.04 -3.45
N ILE A 323 10.43 28.85 -3.96
CA ILE A 323 10.42 30.32 -3.79
C ILE A 323 9.36 30.82 -2.79
N ASP A 324 8.34 30.02 -2.52
CA ASP A 324 7.29 30.34 -1.55
C ASP A 324 6.79 29.09 -0.83
N VAL A 325 6.51 29.23 0.47
CA VAL A 325 6.11 28.14 1.39
C VAL A 325 4.98 28.67 2.26
N LYS A 326 3.73 28.36 1.88
CA LYS A 326 2.53 28.80 2.60
C LYS A 326 2.02 27.70 3.53
N PRO A 327 1.72 27.99 4.81
CA PRO A 327 1.02 27.04 5.67
C PRO A 327 -0.38 26.72 5.12
N ASP A 328 -0.73 25.44 5.07
CA ASP A 328 -2.02 24.90 4.65
C ASP A 328 -2.62 23.97 5.73
N GLY A 329 -2.54 24.42 6.98
CA GLY A 329 -3.10 23.71 8.13
C GLY A 329 -2.15 22.72 8.79
N GLU A 330 -2.73 21.77 9.52
CA GLU A 330 -2.02 20.86 10.42
C GLU A 330 -2.68 19.47 10.42
N GLY A 331 -1.86 18.42 10.45
CA GLY A 331 -2.31 17.04 10.63
C GLY A 331 -2.23 16.60 12.09
N GLU A 332 -3.31 16.00 12.59
CA GLU A 332 -3.41 15.44 13.95
C GLU A 332 -3.47 13.90 13.94
N GLY A 333 -2.77 13.29 12.98
CA GLY A 333 -2.50 11.84 12.96
C GLY A 333 -1.49 11.42 14.03
N VAL A 334 -1.04 10.15 13.98
CA VAL A 334 -0.07 9.63 14.96
C VAL A 334 1.26 10.40 14.90
N ILE A 335 1.75 10.67 13.68
CA ILE A 335 2.73 11.74 13.44
C ILE A 335 1.94 13.03 13.23
N LYS A 336 2.13 14.01 14.12
CA LYS A 336 1.53 15.34 13.96
C LYS A 336 2.33 16.18 12.98
N THR A 337 1.65 16.89 12.09
CA THR A 337 2.30 17.62 10.99
C THR A 337 1.87 19.09 10.90
N TYR A 338 2.77 19.92 10.38
CA TYR A 338 2.42 21.15 9.68
C TYR A 338 2.33 20.84 8.19
N ASN A 339 1.29 21.33 7.52
CA ASN A 339 1.07 21.09 6.10
C ASN A 339 1.39 22.37 5.34
N PHE A 340 2.00 22.25 4.15
CA PHE A 340 2.47 23.39 3.37
C PHE A 340 2.17 23.27 1.87
N ASP A 341 1.60 24.33 1.32
CA ASP A 341 1.37 24.54 -0.10
C ASP A 341 2.54 25.42 -0.61
N CYS A 342 3.46 24.84 -1.38
CA CYS A 342 4.69 25.51 -1.81
C CYS A 342 4.69 25.76 -3.33
N THR A 343 5.45 26.77 -3.76
CA THR A 343 5.58 27.15 -5.18
C THR A 343 7.05 27.18 -5.57
N LEU A 344 7.37 26.53 -6.69
CA LEU A 344 8.70 26.49 -7.28
C LEU A 344 8.94 27.67 -8.23
N ASP A 345 10.20 27.96 -8.55
CA ASP A 345 10.58 29.00 -9.50
C ASP A 345 10.06 28.74 -10.93
N SER A 346 9.86 27.46 -11.28
CA SER A 346 9.19 26.99 -12.51
C SER A 346 7.70 27.38 -12.58
N GLY A 347 7.10 27.77 -11.45
CA GLY A 347 5.66 27.96 -11.27
C GLY A 347 4.89 26.68 -10.91
N ASP A 348 5.58 25.54 -10.82
CA ASP A 348 4.99 24.27 -10.36
C ASP A 348 4.68 24.34 -8.85
N LYS A 349 3.77 23.45 -8.40
CA LYS A 349 3.36 23.34 -6.99
C LYS A 349 3.77 22.02 -6.38
N LEU A 350 4.00 22.05 -5.07
CA LEU A 350 4.15 20.87 -4.23
C LEU A 350 3.41 21.05 -2.90
N TYR A 351 2.85 19.96 -2.40
CA TYR A 351 2.27 19.83 -1.07
C TYR A 351 3.22 19.03 -0.19
N VAL A 352 3.43 19.46 1.05
CA VAL A 352 4.33 18.83 2.03
C VAL A 352 3.63 18.68 3.37
N GLU A 353 3.70 17.48 3.94
CA GLU A 353 3.44 17.23 5.35
C GLU A 353 4.78 17.11 6.08
N LEU A 354 5.07 18.08 6.94
CA LEU A 354 6.29 18.14 7.75
C LEU A 354 5.94 17.81 9.21
N SER A 355 6.64 16.87 9.84
CA SER A 355 6.41 16.55 11.25
C SER A 355 6.67 17.77 12.16
N LYS A 356 5.76 18.01 13.11
CA LYS A 356 5.92 19.08 14.12
C LYS A 356 7.18 18.84 14.96
N ALA A 357 7.41 17.59 15.36
CA ALA A 357 8.66 17.12 15.96
C ALA A 357 9.75 16.98 14.89
N GLY A 358 10.90 17.64 15.05
CA GLY A 358 12.08 17.47 14.18
C GLY A 358 12.07 18.17 12.83
N GLY A 359 10.91 18.53 12.29
CA GLY A 359 10.80 19.08 10.94
C GLY A 359 11.21 18.08 9.85
N LYS A 360 10.76 16.83 9.97
CA LYS A 360 11.02 15.77 8.99
C LYS A 360 9.94 15.78 7.91
N VAL A 361 10.31 15.56 6.65
CA VAL A 361 9.33 15.40 5.56
C VAL A 361 8.68 14.02 5.70
N VAL A 362 7.38 14.00 6.01
CA VAL A 362 6.59 12.78 6.23
C VAL A 362 5.95 12.31 4.94
N LEU A 363 5.37 13.25 4.19
CA LEU A 363 4.90 13.06 2.82
C LEU A 363 5.17 14.32 2.02
N PHE A 364 5.43 14.18 0.73
CA PHE A 364 5.23 15.26 -0.23
C PHE A 364 4.70 14.74 -1.57
N GLU A 365 4.04 15.62 -2.32
CA GLU A 365 3.55 15.36 -3.68
C GLU A 365 3.72 16.61 -4.55
N CYS A 366 4.18 16.45 -5.79
CA CYS A 366 4.23 17.51 -6.78
C CYS A 366 2.99 17.46 -7.69
N TYR A 367 2.22 18.56 -7.74
CA TYR A 367 1.00 18.67 -8.56
C TYR A 367 1.31 18.96 -10.03
N LYS A 368 1.98 18.00 -10.69
CA LYS A 368 2.31 18.05 -12.11
C LYS A 368 2.54 16.66 -12.70
N ASP A 369 1.74 16.35 -13.70
CA ASP A 369 1.85 15.13 -14.50
C ASP A 369 3.24 15.00 -15.13
N CYS A 370 3.69 13.76 -15.25
CA CYS A 370 4.91 13.38 -15.96
C CYS A 370 4.50 12.65 -17.24
N THR A 371 5.06 13.05 -18.38
CA THR A 371 4.66 12.54 -19.70
C THR A 371 5.82 12.10 -20.58
N GLY A 372 7.01 12.67 -20.36
CA GLY A 372 8.26 12.25 -20.99
C GLY A 372 8.98 11.12 -20.25
N ASP A 373 9.79 10.38 -21.00
CA ASP A 373 10.59 9.25 -20.53
C ASP A 373 12.06 9.54 -20.87
N ASN A 374 12.71 10.37 -20.05
CA ASN A 374 14.07 10.86 -20.29
C ASN A 374 15.13 10.11 -19.47
N VAL A 375 14.76 9.59 -18.29
CA VAL A 375 15.65 8.81 -17.40
C VAL A 375 15.13 7.39 -17.20
N GLY A 376 16.03 6.40 -17.18
CA GLY A 376 15.69 5.00 -16.95
C GLY A 376 15.58 4.63 -15.47
N LEU A 377 15.09 3.42 -15.16
CA LEU A 377 14.86 2.97 -13.78
C LEU A 377 16.12 3.05 -12.87
N THR A 378 17.29 2.64 -13.36
CA THR A 378 18.57 2.76 -12.62
C THR A 378 18.99 4.22 -12.38
N GLU A 379 18.61 5.14 -13.25
CA GLU A 379 18.87 6.57 -13.03
C GLU A 379 17.86 7.15 -12.04
N ALA A 380 16.61 6.67 -12.05
CA ALA A 380 15.61 6.99 -11.03
C ALA A 380 15.97 6.45 -9.63
N GLU A 381 16.66 5.30 -9.54
CA GLU A 381 17.27 4.79 -8.30
C GLU A 381 18.34 5.78 -7.79
N ASN A 382 19.33 6.16 -8.60
CA ASN A 382 20.35 7.13 -8.19
C ASN A 382 19.75 8.49 -7.75
N ILE A 383 18.74 9.00 -8.48
CA ILE A 383 18.00 10.22 -8.12
C ILE A 383 17.28 10.08 -6.77
N SER A 384 16.83 8.87 -6.45
CA SER A 384 16.15 8.56 -5.19
C SER A 384 17.14 8.44 -4.03
N ASP A 385 18.30 7.82 -4.26
CA ASP A 385 19.41 7.73 -3.30
C ASP A 385 19.86 9.14 -2.87
N ASP A 386 20.22 9.99 -3.84
CA ASP A 386 20.62 11.39 -3.62
C ASP A 386 19.57 12.18 -2.82
N PHE A 387 18.27 11.97 -3.12
CA PHE A 387 17.17 12.65 -2.44
C PHE A 387 16.98 12.17 -1.00
N LEU A 388 17.09 10.86 -0.75
CA LEU A 388 17.01 10.29 0.59
C LEU A 388 18.17 10.75 1.48
N GLU A 389 19.40 10.75 0.94
CA GLU A 389 20.57 11.27 1.66
C GLU A 389 20.42 12.76 2.00
N HIS A 390 19.93 13.58 1.08
CA HIS A 390 19.66 15.01 1.30
C HIS A 390 18.63 15.26 2.41
N LEU A 391 17.59 14.41 2.53
CA LEU A 391 16.65 14.46 3.66
C LEU A 391 17.19 13.83 4.95
N GLY A 392 18.38 13.21 4.90
CA GLY A 392 19.06 12.62 6.05
C GLY A 392 18.64 11.18 6.37
N PHE A 393 18.03 10.45 5.43
CA PHE A 393 17.84 9.00 5.55
C PHE A 393 19.16 8.29 5.21
N LYS A 394 19.79 7.67 6.20
CA LYS A 394 21.02 6.89 6.02
C LYS A 394 20.73 5.41 5.76
N ASN A 395 21.64 4.72 5.07
CA ASN A 395 21.66 3.27 4.87
C ASN A 395 20.36 2.70 4.26
N MET A 396 19.67 3.47 3.42
CA MET A 396 18.50 2.99 2.70
C MET A 396 18.92 2.11 1.52
N LYS A 397 18.10 1.11 1.18
CA LYS A 397 18.27 0.27 -0.01
C LYS A 397 16.94 0.09 -0.73
N ALA A 398 16.93 0.29 -2.04
CA ALA A 398 15.81 -0.10 -2.89
C ALA A 398 15.64 -1.63 -2.82
N VAL A 399 14.45 -2.10 -2.45
CA VAL A 399 14.08 -3.53 -2.45
C VAL A 399 13.05 -3.86 -3.52
N TRP A 400 12.44 -2.84 -4.13
CA TRP A 400 11.55 -2.96 -5.27
C TRP A 400 11.56 -1.65 -6.05
N ALA A 401 11.56 -1.76 -7.38
CA ALA A 401 11.42 -0.64 -8.30
C ALA A 401 10.63 -1.09 -9.53
N THR A 402 9.69 -0.27 -9.99
CA THR A 402 8.94 -0.48 -11.24
C THR A 402 8.72 0.86 -11.94
N GLU A 403 8.29 0.81 -13.20
CA GLU A 403 7.87 1.99 -13.96
C GLU A 403 6.47 1.80 -14.56
N SER A 404 5.68 2.87 -14.57
CA SER A 404 4.42 2.95 -15.29
C SER A 404 4.42 4.23 -16.13
N GLY A 405 4.66 4.05 -17.43
CA GLY A 405 4.87 5.15 -18.36
C GLY A 405 6.03 6.07 -17.97
N ALA A 406 5.70 7.32 -17.64
CA ALA A 406 6.66 8.39 -17.33
C ALA A 406 6.93 8.57 -15.82
N VAL A 407 6.50 7.63 -14.98
CA VAL A 407 6.74 7.62 -13.53
C VAL A 407 7.40 6.30 -13.13
N ALA A 408 8.50 6.38 -12.38
CA ALA A 408 9.07 5.25 -11.65
C ALA A 408 8.58 5.26 -10.20
N TYR A 409 8.36 4.09 -9.62
CA TYR A 409 7.91 3.87 -8.26
C TYR A 409 8.95 2.99 -7.56
N LEU A 410 9.45 3.42 -6.40
CA LEU A 410 10.57 2.78 -5.72
C LEU A 410 10.27 2.64 -4.22
N ASN A 411 10.50 1.44 -3.69
CA ASN A 411 10.34 1.15 -2.26
C ASN A 411 11.71 0.90 -1.64
N TYR A 412 12.09 1.82 -0.77
CA TYR A 412 13.32 1.82 -0.01
C TYR A 412 13.06 1.33 1.40
N VAL A 413 13.99 0.55 1.94
CA VAL A 413 13.96 0.13 3.35
C VAL A 413 15.31 0.36 4.00
N TYR A 414 15.32 0.59 5.30
CA TYR A 414 16.56 0.70 6.06
C TYR A 414 17.36 -0.61 6.01
N SER A 415 18.69 -0.50 5.99
CA SER A 415 19.60 -1.62 6.13
C SER A 415 20.58 -1.43 7.29
N ILE A 416 20.81 -2.50 8.04
CA ILE A 416 21.79 -2.55 9.13
C ILE A 416 22.73 -3.73 8.91
N ASN A 417 24.02 -3.45 8.68
CA ASN A 417 25.04 -4.47 8.42
C ASN A 417 24.67 -5.48 7.31
N GLY A 418 24.00 -4.99 6.24
CA GLY A 418 23.51 -5.81 5.13
C GLY A 418 22.19 -6.55 5.39
N VAL A 419 21.63 -6.47 6.61
CA VAL A 419 20.29 -6.97 6.93
C VAL A 419 19.25 -5.97 6.41
N ILE A 420 18.25 -6.46 5.68
CA ILE A 420 17.13 -5.66 5.15
C ILE A 420 16.08 -5.46 6.25
N VAL A 421 15.59 -4.25 6.50
CA VAL A 421 14.62 -3.98 7.59
C VAL A 421 13.29 -3.48 7.01
N TYR A 422 12.44 -4.41 6.59
CA TYR A 422 11.17 -4.10 5.91
C TYR A 422 10.20 -3.16 6.65
N PRO A 423 10.08 -3.19 8.01
CA PRO A 423 9.24 -2.23 8.73
C PRO A 423 9.64 -0.76 8.54
N ASP A 424 10.90 -0.48 8.19
CA ASP A 424 11.47 0.86 8.09
C ASP A 424 11.44 1.34 6.63
N MET A 425 10.24 1.44 6.06
CA MET A 425 10.04 1.72 4.63
C MET A 425 9.85 3.20 4.32
N VAL A 426 10.44 3.64 3.20
CA VAL A 426 10.14 4.91 2.51
C VAL A 426 9.79 4.59 1.06
N LYS A 427 8.68 5.16 0.58
CA LYS A 427 8.17 4.96 -0.77
C LYS A 427 8.37 6.25 -1.57
N LEU A 428 8.82 6.13 -2.81
CA LEU A 428 9.16 7.24 -3.68
C LEU A 428 8.52 7.09 -5.05
N THR A 429 8.17 8.22 -5.66
CA THR A 429 7.89 8.31 -7.09
C THR A 429 8.90 9.24 -7.76
N VAL A 430 9.40 8.88 -8.93
CA VAL A 430 10.32 9.70 -9.73
C VAL A 430 9.69 10.06 -11.06
N CYS A 431 9.71 11.34 -11.38
CA CYS A 431 9.24 11.87 -12.65
C CYS A 431 10.29 11.66 -13.74
N LYS A 432 10.09 10.66 -14.61
CA LYS A 432 11.07 10.30 -15.64
C LYS A 432 11.30 11.40 -16.69
N GLU A 433 10.37 12.34 -16.82
CA GLU A 433 10.51 13.53 -17.67
C GLU A 433 11.48 14.56 -17.06
N ARG A 434 11.42 14.74 -15.73
CA ARG A 434 12.09 15.84 -15.02
C ARG A 434 13.37 15.40 -14.30
N GLY A 435 13.60 14.10 -14.11
CA GLY A 435 14.77 13.58 -13.42
C GLY A 435 14.81 13.95 -11.93
N LEU A 436 13.65 13.91 -11.25
CA LEU A 436 13.50 14.29 -9.84
C LEU A 436 12.40 13.48 -9.15
N VAL A 437 12.53 13.28 -7.84
CA VAL A 437 11.48 12.65 -7.01
C VAL A 437 10.24 13.54 -7.03
N SER A 438 9.11 13.02 -7.52
CA SER A 438 7.82 13.70 -7.62
C SER A 438 6.93 13.54 -6.38
N GLY A 439 7.22 12.58 -5.51
CA GLY A 439 6.53 12.42 -4.24
C GLY A 439 7.16 11.33 -3.37
N MET A 440 6.85 11.37 -2.07
CA MET A 440 7.35 10.46 -1.05
C MET A 440 6.27 10.16 0.00
N ASP A 441 6.25 8.93 0.52
CA ASP A 441 5.67 8.59 1.82
C ASP A 441 6.72 7.91 2.70
N ALA A 442 7.05 8.54 3.83
CA ALA A 442 8.01 8.06 4.82
C ALA A 442 7.37 7.72 6.17
N ARG A 443 6.03 7.60 6.24
CA ARG A 443 5.30 7.32 7.48
C ARG A 443 5.75 6.01 8.12
N GLU A 444 5.88 4.94 7.34
CA GLU A 444 6.30 3.61 7.82
C GLU A 444 7.68 3.68 8.50
N TYR A 445 8.68 4.31 7.86
CA TYR A 445 9.98 4.58 8.46
C TYR A 445 9.86 5.32 9.80
N TYR A 446 9.17 6.46 9.87
CA TYR A 446 9.10 7.19 11.14
C TYR A 446 8.31 6.47 12.23
N MET A 447 7.29 5.69 11.87
CA MET A 447 6.52 4.89 12.82
C MET A 447 7.33 3.72 13.39
N ASN A 448 8.24 3.12 12.61
CA ASN A 448 8.94 1.89 13.00
C ASN A 448 10.43 2.03 13.31
N HIS A 449 11.14 2.96 12.67
CA HIS A 449 12.60 3.02 12.73
C HIS A 449 13.08 3.23 14.16
N THR A 450 13.96 2.33 14.59
CA THR A 450 14.41 2.26 15.98
C THR A 450 15.70 1.47 16.09
N LEU A 451 16.40 1.65 17.21
CA LEU A 451 17.65 0.95 17.50
C LEU A 451 17.40 -0.55 17.75
N ARG A 452 17.63 -1.38 16.72
CA ARG A 452 17.46 -2.84 16.80
C ARG A 452 18.74 -3.55 17.21
N SER A 453 18.64 -4.40 18.24
CA SER A 453 19.67 -5.37 18.60
C SER A 453 19.31 -6.73 18.00
N LEU A 454 19.91 -7.08 16.87
CA LEU A 454 19.65 -8.35 16.20
C LEU A 454 20.24 -9.54 16.98
N PRO A 455 19.57 -10.71 17.02
CA PRO A 455 20.10 -11.90 17.67
C PRO A 455 21.31 -12.45 16.92
N THR A 456 22.36 -12.85 17.65
CA THR A 456 23.57 -13.49 17.11
C THR A 456 23.55 -15.01 17.20
N ASP A 457 22.65 -15.56 18.02
CA ASP A 457 22.36 -17.00 18.15
C ASP A 457 21.30 -17.37 17.10
N ILE A 458 21.78 -17.60 15.88
CA ILE A 458 20.98 -17.90 14.67
C ILE A 458 21.52 -19.14 13.96
N ILE A 459 20.66 -19.83 13.21
CA ILE A 459 21.05 -20.87 12.27
C ILE A 459 21.86 -20.26 11.11
N THR A 460 22.62 -21.08 10.41
CA THR A 460 23.39 -20.64 9.23
C THR A 460 22.53 -20.59 7.96
N ALA A 461 22.96 -19.81 6.96
CA ALA A 461 22.25 -19.73 5.68
C ALA A 461 22.06 -21.10 4.97
N PRO A 462 23.04 -22.04 4.97
CA PRO A 462 22.81 -23.40 4.47
C PRO A 462 21.74 -24.16 5.26
N GLU A 463 21.73 -24.06 6.60
CA GLU A 463 20.70 -24.71 7.44
C GLU A 463 19.30 -24.14 7.22
N ALA A 464 19.19 -22.88 6.78
CA ALA A 464 17.93 -22.24 6.39
C ALA A 464 17.50 -22.68 4.97
N ILE A 465 18.43 -22.78 4.03
CA ILE A 465 18.18 -23.34 2.69
C ILE A 465 17.72 -24.80 2.77
N ASP A 466 18.30 -25.60 3.67
CA ASP A 466 17.84 -26.98 3.93
C ASP A 466 16.41 -27.06 4.53
N ARG A 467 15.74 -25.93 4.83
CA ARG A 467 14.32 -25.88 5.26
C ARG A 467 13.34 -25.57 4.14
N VAL A 468 13.78 -25.00 3.02
CA VAL A 468 12.86 -24.66 1.92
C VAL A 468 12.45 -25.90 1.13
N PHE A 469 11.42 -25.77 0.32
CA PHE A 469 10.91 -26.86 -0.52
C PHE A 469 11.99 -27.45 -1.45
N GLU A 470 12.07 -28.79 -1.49
CA GLU A 470 13.17 -29.56 -2.09
C GLU A 470 13.48 -29.23 -3.56
N ASP A 471 12.43 -28.94 -4.36
CA ASP A 471 12.54 -28.63 -5.79
C ASP A 471 12.62 -27.10 -6.08
N LEU A 472 12.72 -26.25 -5.05
CA LEU A 472 12.88 -24.81 -5.22
C LEU A 472 14.29 -24.48 -5.72
N GLU A 473 14.40 -23.93 -6.93
CA GLU A 473 15.68 -23.48 -7.48
C GLU A 473 16.11 -22.15 -6.83
N VAL A 474 16.73 -22.23 -5.65
CA VAL A 474 17.22 -21.09 -4.87
C VAL A 474 18.15 -20.20 -5.70
N LYS A 475 17.93 -18.88 -5.62
CA LYS A 475 18.67 -17.82 -6.33
C LYS A 475 19.43 -16.91 -5.37
N THR A 476 18.79 -16.47 -4.27
CA THR A 476 19.41 -15.65 -3.24
C THR A 476 19.02 -16.14 -1.84
N CYS A 477 19.87 -15.84 -0.86
CA CYS A 477 19.58 -16.03 0.56
C CYS A 477 20.24 -14.87 1.31
N ARG A 478 19.44 -14.05 2.00
CA ARG A 478 19.92 -12.89 2.78
C ARG A 478 19.14 -12.77 4.08
N LEU A 479 19.68 -12.05 5.06
CA LEU A 479 18.95 -11.76 6.29
C LEU A 479 18.02 -10.56 6.10
N ALA A 480 16.79 -10.69 6.60
CA ALA A 480 15.77 -9.65 6.61
C ALA A 480 15.03 -9.63 7.97
N VAL A 481 14.70 -8.45 8.46
CA VAL A 481 13.73 -8.25 9.53
C VAL A 481 12.38 -8.00 8.87
N ILE A 482 11.39 -8.85 9.19
CA ILE A 482 10.02 -8.76 8.68
C ILE A 482 9.01 -8.58 9.82
N PRO A 483 7.87 -7.92 9.57
CA PRO A 483 6.67 -8.03 10.41
C PRO A 483 6.25 -9.49 10.63
N LEU A 484 5.69 -9.81 11.80
CA LEU A 484 5.15 -11.13 12.15
C LEU A 484 3.81 -11.00 12.89
N GLY A 485 2.79 -10.63 12.11
CA GLY A 485 1.53 -10.06 12.60
C GLY A 485 1.69 -8.59 12.98
N GLU A 486 0.64 -8.01 13.58
CA GLU A 486 0.48 -6.55 13.72
C GLU A 486 1.54 -5.85 14.60
N THR A 487 2.18 -6.53 15.55
CA THR A 487 3.00 -5.86 16.61
C THR A 487 4.41 -6.41 16.80
N ARG A 488 4.80 -7.45 16.05
CA ARG A 488 6.09 -8.14 16.23
C ARG A 488 6.91 -8.08 14.97
N GLU A 489 8.22 -8.14 15.16
CA GLU A 489 9.20 -8.34 14.10
C GLU A 489 9.93 -9.67 14.36
N THR A 490 10.40 -10.35 13.32
CA THR A 490 11.39 -11.42 13.45
C THR A 490 12.53 -11.23 12.46
N LEU A 491 13.72 -11.71 12.85
CA LEU A 491 14.86 -11.84 11.94
C LEU A 491 14.73 -13.19 11.22
N SER A 492 14.67 -13.14 9.90
CA SER A 492 14.52 -14.28 9.02
C SER A 492 15.60 -14.31 7.95
N TYR A 493 15.86 -15.49 7.39
CA TYR A 493 16.45 -15.63 6.07
C TYR A 493 15.36 -15.45 5.02
N GLU A 494 15.47 -14.41 4.21
CA GLU A 494 14.74 -14.26 2.96
C GLU A 494 15.47 -15.07 1.88
N ILE A 495 14.80 -16.10 1.37
CA ILE A 495 15.33 -17.03 0.38
C ILE A 495 14.49 -16.89 -0.89
N SER A 496 15.05 -16.26 -1.93
CA SER A 496 14.38 -16.23 -3.24
C SER A 496 14.71 -17.49 -4.04
N GLY A 497 13.74 -18.00 -4.79
CA GLY A 497 13.93 -19.17 -5.64
C GLY A 497 12.89 -19.27 -6.75
N LYS A 498 13.13 -20.14 -7.74
CA LYS A 498 12.14 -20.44 -8.79
C LYS A 498 11.61 -21.87 -8.70
N TYR A 499 10.31 -22.03 -8.82
CA TYR A 499 9.65 -23.33 -8.97
C TYR A 499 8.54 -23.22 -10.03
N ASP A 500 8.48 -24.19 -10.96
CA ASP A 500 7.57 -24.21 -12.11
C ASP A 500 7.48 -22.86 -12.87
N GLY A 501 8.65 -22.25 -13.14
CA GLY A 501 8.78 -20.95 -13.83
C GLY A 501 8.42 -19.72 -12.98
N THR A 502 7.75 -19.91 -11.84
CA THR A 502 7.34 -18.86 -10.90
C THR A 502 8.45 -18.54 -9.90
N THR A 503 8.64 -17.26 -9.55
CA THR A 503 9.56 -16.86 -8.48
C THR A 503 8.82 -16.81 -7.13
N TYR A 504 9.48 -17.25 -6.06
CA TYR A 504 8.99 -17.21 -4.69
C TYR A 504 10.03 -16.57 -3.77
N TYR A 505 9.58 -15.99 -2.67
CA TYR A 505 10.40 -15.59 -1.52
C TYR A 505 9.91 -16.35 -0.29
N VAL A 506 10.76 -17.20 0.28
CA VAL A 506 10.48 -17.99 1.48
C VAL A 506 11.23 -17.37 2.65
N TYR A 507 10.54 -17.10 3.76
CA TYR A 507 11.12 -16.53 4.96
C TYR A 507 11.25 -17.59 6.04
N ILE A 508 12.48 -17.90 6.42
CA ILE A 508 12.81 -18.86 7.48
C ILE A 508 13.30 -18.10 8.71
N ASP A 509 12.60 -18.21 9.84
CA ASP A 509 12.98 -17.57 11.11
C ASP A 509 14.41 -17.98 11.50
N ALA A 510 15.30 -16.99 11.62
CA ALA A 510 16.74 -17.21 11.72
C ALA A 510 17.14 -17.89 13.03
N LYS A 511 16.27 -17.96 14.04
CA LYS A 511 16.57 -18.60 15.32
C LYS A 511 16.05 -20.03 15.44
N SER A 512 14.85 -20.29 14.92
CA SER A 512 14.16 -21.60 15.03
C SER A 512 14.33 -22.47 13.79
N GLY A 513 14.59 -21.87 12.63
CA GLY A 513 14.54 -22.55 11.34
C GLY A 513 13.13 -22.98 10.92
N ASN A 514 12.10 -22.34 11.48
CA ASN A 514 10.73 -22.52 11.04
C ASN A 514 10.47 -21.58 9.85
N GLU A 515 9.74 -22.06 8.86
CA GLU A 515 9.12 -21.19 7.85
C GLU A 515 8.09 -20.29 8.54
N VAL A 516 8.11 -18.99 8.22
CA VAL A 516 7.22 -17.98 8.82
C VAL A 516 6.43 -17.16 7.81
N GLU A 517 6.87 -17.10 6.55
CA GLU A 517 6.11 -16.50 5.45
C GLU A 517 6.55 -17.08 4.10
N ILE A 518 5.63 -17.18 3.12
CA ILE A 518 5.96 -17.43 1.71
C ILE A 518 5.21 -16.43 0.85
N LEU A 519 5.95 -15.74 -0.02
CA LEU A 519 5.39 -14.86 -1.04
C LEU A 519 5.63 -15.42 -2.43
N LYS A 520 4.66 -15.24 -3.31
CA LYS A 520 4.71 -15.61 -4.73
C LYS A 520 4.78 -14.36 -5.58
N VAL A 521 5.79 -14.30 -6.45
CA VAL A 521 5.86 -13.28 -7.50
C VAL A 521 4.76 -13.52 -8.54
N VAL A 522 3.98 -12.50 -8.84
CA VAL A 522 3.01 -12.46 -9.94
C VAL A 522 3.34 -11.29 -10.85
N GLU A 523 3.80 -11.61 -12.06
CA GLU A 523 3.97 -10.62 -13.14
C GLU A 523 2.58 -10.23 -13.68
N THR A 524 2.28 -8.92 -13.68
CA THR A 524 1.07 -8.35 -14.29
C THR A 524 1.45 -7.36 -15.39
N THR A 525 0.45 -6.84 -16.11
CA THR A 525 0.64 -5.78 -17.11
C THR A 525 1.00 -4.41 -16.50
N GLU A 526 0.91 -4.27 -15.18
CA GLU A 526 1.15 -3.02 -14.44
C GLU A 526 2.40 -3.08 -13.55
N GLY A 527 3.05 -4.25 -13.43
CA GLY A 527 4.27 -4.43 -12.65
C GLY A 527 4.39 -5.82 -12.05
N THR A 528 5.20 -5.92 -10.99
CA THR A 528 5.45 -7.18 -10.28
C THR A 528 4.82 -7.15 -8.89
N LEU A 529 3.87 -8.04 -8.62
CA LEU A 529 3.19 -8.21 -7.33
C LEU A 529 3.82 -9.38 -6.53
N LEU A 530 3.64 -9.40 -5.21
CA LEU A 530 4.18 -10.36 -4.22
C LEU A 530 3.07 -10.89 -3.29
N ILE A 531 2.31 -11.88 -3.75
CA ILE A 531 1.07 -12.36 -3.09
C ILE A 531 1.26 -13.58 -2.19
#